data_AF-A0A2S3V1H3-F1
#
_entry.id   AF-A0A2S3V1H3-F1
#
_cell.length_a   1.000
_cell.length_b   1.000
_cell.length_c   1.000
_cell.angle_alpha   90.00
_cell.angle_beta   90.00
_cell.angle_gamma   90.00
#
_symmetry.space_group_name_H-M   'P 1'
#
loop_
_entity.id
_entity.type
_entity.pdbx_description
1 polymer ?
#
loop_
_entity_poly.entity_id
_entity_poly.type
_entity_poly.pdbx_seq_one_letter_code
_entity_poly.pdbx_strand_id
1 'polypeptide(L)'
;MRPLAEFAVVFSASLLLLFVVIPAGTAETDNFGLSPRMLPIVCATIIALMSVVTLVFGLLRGNPDSNTRDAGGFRGVIQFGAAALAGVVLVDLTGLVIGGAALVLLSCLAVGERRIAALAGMGTGALLILLFVDWSGL
;
A
#
# COMPACT_ATOMS: atom_id res chain seq x y z
N MET A 1 23.58 -12.29 -4.08
CA MET A 1 23.56 -11.03 -3.27
C MET A 1 22.25 -10.25 -3.39
N ARG A 2 21.54 -10.30 -4.52
CA ARG A 2 20.23 -9.65 -4.70
C ARG A 2 19.17 -9.91 -3.62
N PRO A 3 18.89 -11.15 -3.14
CA PRO A 3 17.89 -11.35 -2.09
C PRO A 3 18.27 -10.70 -0.76
N LEU A 4 19.57 -10.57 -0.48
CA LEU A 4 20.06 -9.88 0.72
C LEU A 4 19.87 -8.36 0.59
N ALA A 5 20.10 -7.80 -0.61
CA ALA A 5 19.84 -6.38 -0.87
C ALA A 5 18.34 -6.03 -0.82
N GLU A 6 17.48 -6.86 -1.42
CA GLU A 6 16.02 -6.69 -1.37
C GLU A 6 15.51 -6.80 0.07
N PHE A 7 16.00 -7.80 0.83
CA PHE A 7 15.73 -7.90 2.25
C PHE A 7 16.18 -6.65 3.02
N ALA A 8 17.43 -6.22 2.85
CA ALA A 8 17.96 -5.08 3.57
C ALA A 8 17.14 -3.81 3.31
N VAL A 9 16.73 -3.56 2.08
CA VAL A 9 15.91 -2.39 1.72
C VAL A 9 14.50 -2.51 2.28
N VAL A 10 13.78 -3.60 2.01
CA VAL A 10 12.37 -3.75 2.41
C VAL A 10 12.23 -3.86 3.92
N PHE A 11 13.11 -4.62 4.57
CA PHE A 11 13.10 -4.81 6.01
C PHE A 11 13.47 -3.51 6.74
N SER A 12 14.53 -2.80 6.32
CA SER A 12 14.89 -1.51 6.93
C SER A 12 13.80 -0.45 6.74
N ALA A 13 13.18 -0.37 5.56
CA ALA A 13 12.05 0.52 5.31
C ALA A 13 10.84 0.16 6.20
N SER A 14 10.57 -1.13 6.39
CA SER A 14 9.47 -1.58 7.26
C SER A 14 9.73 -1.24 8.73
N LEU A 15 10.96 -1.41 9.21
CA LEU A 15 11.35 -0.99 10.56
C LEU A 15 11.23 0.53 10.73
N LEU A 16 11.68 1.30 9.74
CA LEU A 16 11.56 2.76 9.75
C LEU A 16 10.08 3.19 9.80
N LEU A 17 9.21 2.53 9.04
CA LEU A 17 7.77 2.77 9.10
C LEU A 17 7.20 2.46 10.50
N LEU A 18 7.53 1.30 11.06
CA LEU A 18 6.99 0.83 12.34
C LEU A 18 7.43 1.70 13.53
N PHE A 19 8.70 2.08 13.58
CA PHE A 19 9.27 2.74 14.76
C PHE A 19 9.37 4.26 14.65
N VAL A 20 9.33 4.82 13.44
CA VAL A 20 9.51 6.26 13.22
C VAL A 20 8.28 6.89 12.59
N VAL A 21 7.86 6.43 11.41
CA VAL A 21 6.86 7.16 10.60
C VAL A 21 5.46 7.01 11.17
N ILE A 22 5.01 5.79 11.47
CA ILE A 22 3.66 5.56 11.98
C ILE A 22 3.50 6.23 13.35
N PRO A 23 4.39 6.02 14.34
CA PRO A 23 4.25 6.66 15.65
C PRO A 23 4.27 8.20 15.59
N ALA A 24 5.08 8.79 14.70
CA ALA A 24 5.13 10.25 14.54
C ALA A 24 3.91 10.83 13.82
N GLY A 25 3.25 10.06 12.95
CA GLY A 25 2.15 10.52 12.11
C GLY A 25 0.75 10.19 12.63
N THR A 26 0.62 9.32 13.64
CA THR A 26 -0.68 8.88 14.15
C THR A 26 -0.87 9.25 15.61
N ALA A 27 -1.96 9.96 15.93
CA ALA A 27 -2.40 10.18 17.31
C ALA A 27 -3.25 8.99 17.80
N GLU A 28 -3.20 8.69 19.10
CA GLU A 28 -4.13 7.77 19.73
C GLU A 28 -5.52 8.43 19.77
N THR A 29 -6.43 7.97 18.91
CA THR A 29 -7.84 8.33 18.98
C THR A 29 -8.66 7.07 19.09
N ASP A 30 -9.43 6.92 20.18
CA ASP A 30 -10.25 5.75 20.49
C ASP A 30 -11.61 5.76 19.77
N ASN A 31 -11.65 6.21 18.52
CA ASN A 31 -12.93 6.39 17.82
C ASN A 31 -13.57 5.08 17.34
N PHE A 32 -12.84 3.95 17.27
CA PHE A 32 -13.34 2.75 16.56
C PHE A 32 -12.95 1.39 17.16
N GLY A 33 -12.38 1.32 18.37
CA GLY A 33 -11.84 0.05 18.92
C GLY A 33 -10.64 -0.53 18.16
N LEU A 34 -10.34 0.00 16.97
CA LEU A 34 -9.08 -0.11 16.23
C LEU A 34 -8.47 1.29 16.19
N SER A 35 -7.33 1.47 16.86
CA SER A 35 -6.60 2.73 16.77
C SER A 35 -6.15 2.99 15.32
N PRO A 36 -6.13 4.25 14.81
CA PRO A 36 -5.73 4.57 13.44
C PRO A 36 -4.33 4.05 13.04
N ARG A 37 -3.49 3.77 14.05
CA ARG A 37 -2.17 3.16 13.90
C ARG A 37 -2.18 1.64 13.67
N MET A 38 -3.22 0.93 14.09
CA MET A 38 -3.28 -0.54 14.05
C MET A 38 -3.11 -1.08 12.64
N LEU A 39 -3.86 -0.54 11.68
CA LEU A 39 -3.87 -1.05 10.31
C LEU A 39 -2.51 -0.82 9.62
N PRO A 40 -1.92 0.39 9.64
CA PRO A 40 -0.56 0.61 9.15
C PRO A 40 0.49 -0.29 9.84
N ILE A 41 0.42 -0.47 11.16
CA ILE A 41 1.34 -1.33 11.92
C ILE A 41 1.24 -2.78 11.45
N VAL A 42 0.03 -3.33 11.34
CA VAL A 42 -0.20 -4.71 10.89
C VAL A 42 0.35 -4.90 9.47
N CYS A 43 0.05 -3.98 8.55
CA CYS A 43 0.57 -4.04 7.18
C CYS A 43 2.10 -4.03 7.14
N ALA A 44 2.74 -3.06 7.82
CA ALA A 44 4.20 -2.98 7.84
C ALA A 44 4.85 -4.21 8.50
N THR A 45 4.22 -4.77 9.52
CA THR A 45 4.68 -6.00 10.19
C THR A 45 4.60 -7.22 9.25
N ILE A 46 3.50 -7.37 8.51
CA ILE A 46 3.33 -8.46 7.54
C ILE A 46 4.36 -8.33 6.41
N ILE A 47 4.59 -7.12 5.90
CA ILE A 47 5.60 -6.87 4.87
C ILE A 47 7.01 -7.24 5.39
N ALA A 48 7.35 -6.82 6.60
CA ALA A 48 8.62 -7.18 7.24
C ALA A 48 8.75 -8.72 7.37
N LEU A 49 7.71 -9.40 7.84
CA LEU A 49 7.69 -10.86 7.97
C LEU A 49 7.86 -11.54 6.60
N MET A 50 7.12 -11.10 5.58
CA MET A 50 7.24 -11.62 4.22
C MET A 50 8.65 -11.42 3.67
N SER A 51 9.31 -10.29 3.94
CA SER A 51 10.69 -10.06 3.50
C SER A 51 11.68 -11.07 4.09
N VAL A 52 11.52 -11.45 5.37
CA VAL A 52 12.32 -12.50 6.03
C VAL A 52 12.06 -13.85 5.36
N VAL A 53 10.79 -14.18 5.13
CA VAL A 53 10.39 -15.43 4.46
C VAL A 53 11.02 -15.51 3.06
N THR A 54 10.96 -14.43 2.27
CA THR A 54 11.58 -14.36 0.94
C THR A 54 13.10 -14.53 1.01
N LEU A 55 13.77 -13.94 2.00
CA LEU A 55 15.21 -14.14 2.21
C LEU A 55 15.54 -15.61 2.50
N VAL A 56 14.83 -16.23 3.45
CA VAL A 56 15.04 -17.63 3.85
C VAL A 56 14.86 -18.55 2.65
N PHE A 57 13.75 -18.42 1.92
CA PHE A 57 13.52 -19.23 0.73
C PHE A 57 14.51 -18.92 -0.40
N GLY A 58 14.94 -17.66 -0.55
CA GLY A 58 15.94 -17.26 -1.53
C GLY A 58 17.33 -17.84 -1.25
N LEU A 59 17.71 -17.96 0.02
CA LEU A 59 18.95 -18.63 0.44
C LEU A 59 18.85 -20.15 0.30
N LEU A 60 17.70 -20.74 0.63
CA LEU A 60 17.46 -22.19 0.52
C LEU A 60 17.37 -22.68 -0.93
N ARG A 61 16.82 -21.88 -1.86
CA ARG A 61 16.64 -22.30 -3.26
C ARG A 61 17.93 -22.37 -4.06
N GLY A 62 19.02 -21.74 -3.62
CA GLY A 62 20.38 -21.89 -4.16
C GLY A 62 20.60 -21.53 -5.65
N ASN A 63 19.55 -21.40 -6.46
CA ASN A 63 19.64 -21.23 -7.90
C ASN A 63 19.16 -19.84 -8.31
N PRO A 64 19.97 -19.05 -9.05
CA PRO A 64 19.58 -17.76 -9.58
C PRO A 64 18.81 -17.97 -10.88
N ASP A 65 17.62 -18.57 -10.82
CA ASP A 65 16.73 -18.55 -11.98
C ASP A 65 16.22 -17.12 -12.15
N SER A 66 16.89 -16.44 -13.08
CA SER A 66 16.72 -15.06 -13.54
C SER A 66 15.40 -14.82 -14.27
N ASN A 67 14.33 -15.55 -13.93
CA ASN A 67 13.03 -15.35 -14.54
C ASN A 67 12.28 -14.22 -13.82
N THR A 68 12.90 -13.04 -13.81
CA THR A 68 12.24 -11.78 -13.51
C THR A 68 11.17 -11.55 -14.56
N ARG A 69 9.92 -11.84 -14.20
CA ARG A 69 8.80 -11.09 -14.75
C ARG A 69 9.05 -9.63 -14.38
N ASP A 70 9.61 -8.90 -15.34
CA ASP A 70 9.89 -7.47 -15.29
C ASP A 70 8.55 -6.71 -15.38
N ALA A 71 7.72 -6.87 -14.35
CA ALA A 71 6.44 -6.18 -14.23
C ALA A 71 6.68 -4.86 -13.50
N GLY A 72 7.36 -3.94 -14.19
CA GLY A 72 7.54 -2.55 -13.78
C GLY A 72 8.46 -2.36 -12.58
N GLY A 73 9.77 -2.19 -12.83
CA GLY A 73 10.79 -1.89 -11.81
C GLY A 73 10.53 -0.58 -11.03
N PHE A 74 11.59 0.09 -10.54
CA PHE A 74 11.50 1.30 -9.69
C PHE A 74 10.50 2.37 -10.17
N ARG A 75 10.29 2.48 -11.50
CA ARG A 75 9.27 3.35 -12.11
C ARG A 75 7.84 3.06 -11.65
N GLY A 76 7.47 1.79 -11.49
CA GLY A 76 6.15 1.39 -10.98
C GLY A 76 5.95 1.81 -9.53
N VAL A 77 7.00 1.68 -8.70
CA VAL A 77 7.00 2.15 -7.30
C VAL A 77 6.83 3.68 -7.24
N ILE A 78 7.54 4.43 -8.08
CA ILE A 78 7.36 5.89 -8.17
C ILE A 78 5.93 6.25 -8.61
N GLN A 79 5.40 5.58 -9.64
CA GLN A 79 4.05 5.85 -10.14
C GLN A 79 2.99 5.57 -9.08
N PHE A 80 3.12 4.47 -8.35
CA PHE A 80 2.22 4.14 -7.25
C PHE A 80 2.35 5.14 -6.10
N GLY A 81 3.56 5.52 -5.72
CA GLY A 81 3.79 6.55 -4.69
C GLY A 81 3.21 7.91 -5.08
N ALA A 82 3.37 8.32 -6.34
CA ALA A 82 2.80 9.55 -6.86
C ALA A 82 1.25 9.49 -6.90
N ALA A 83 0.68 8.36 -7.28
CA ALA A 83 -0.76 8.14 -7.26
C ALA A 83 -1.33 8.20 -5.82
N ALA A 84 -0.64 7.60 -4.85
CA ALA A 84 -1.02 7.66 -3.45
C ALA A 84 -0.98 9.11 -2.91
N LEU A 85 0.11 9.86 -3.19
CA LEU A 85 0.22 11.26 -2.79
C LEU A 85 -0.87 12.13 -3.43
N ALA A 86 -1.10 11.98 -4.73
CA ALA A 86 -2.18 12.69 -5.42
C ALA A 86 -3.56 12.34 -4.83
N GLY A 87 -3.78 11.07 -4.50
CA GLY A 87 -4.99 10.61 -3.82
C GLY A 87 -5.18 11.26 -2.44
N VAL A 88 -4.13 11.34 -1.63
CA VAL A 88 -4.19 12.02 -0.31
C VAL A 88 -4.55 13.50 -0.47
N VAL A 89 -3.95 14.19 -1.44
CA VAL A 89 -4.29 15.59 -1.73
C VAL A 89 -5.75 15.73 -2.18
N LEU A 90 -6.25 14.79 -2.99
CA LEU A 90 -7.66 14.80 -3.40
C LEU A 90 -8.62 14.54 -2.24
N VAL A 91 -8.25 13.67 -1.29
CA VAL A 91 -9.03 13.44 -0.06
C VAL A 91 -9.12 14.73 0.77
N ASP A 92 -8.03 15.48 0.91
CA ASP A 92 -8.02 16.76 1.62
C ASP A 92 -8.91 17.82 0.95
N LEU A 93 -8.88 17.90 -0.39
CA LEU A 93 -9.63 18.90 -1.16
C LEU A 93 -11.11 18.57 -1.36
N THR A 94 -11.47 17.29 -1.50
CA THR A 94 -12.81 16.85 -1.93
C THR A 94 -13.53 15.96 -0.93
N GLY A 95 -12.89 15.66 0.20
CA GLY A 95 -13.41 14.75 1.21
C GLY A 95 -13.14 13.27 0.92
N LEU A 96 -13.46 12.44 1.91
CA LEU A 96 -13.13 11.01 1.93
C LEU A 96 -13.77 10.23 0.78
N VAL A 97 -15.05 10.48 0.47
CA VAL A 97 -15.80 9.70 -0.53
C VAL A 97 -15.24 9.92 -1.93
N ILE A 98 -15.15 11.17 -2.38
CA ILE A 98 -14.72 11.51 -3.74
C ILE A 98 -13.21 11.32 -3.87
N GLY A 99 -12.43 11.85 -2.91
CA GLY A 99 -10.98 11.74 -2.94
C GLY A 99 -10.50 10.30 -2.75
N GLY A 100 -11.17 9.51 -1.90
CA GLY A 100 -10.85 8.11 -1.69
C GLY A 100 -11.16 7.23 -2.91
N ALA A 101 -12.30 7.45 -3.57
CA ALA A 101 -12.60 6.77 -4.84
C ALA A 101 -11.58 7.13 -5.93
N ALA A 102 -11.18 8.41 -6.01
CA ALA A 102 -10.14 8.85 -6.93
C ALA A 102 -8.78 8.22 -6.61
N LEU A 103 -8.40 8.12 -5.33
CA LEU A 103 -7.18 7.43 -4.89
C LEU A 103 -7.16 5.97 -5.35
N VAL A 104 -8.28 5.25 -5.21
CA VAL A 104 -8.39 3.86 -5.66
C VAL A 104 -8.19 3.76 -7.17
N LEU A 105 -8.85 4.61 -7.95
CA LEU A 105 -8.70 4.63 -9.40
C LEU A 105 -7.27 4.96 -9.84
N LEU A 106 -6.65 5.98 -9.23
CA LEU A 106 -5.26 6.35 -9.50
C LEU A 106 -4.30 5.22 -9.16
N SER A 107 -4.55 4.50 -8.06
CA SER A 107 -3.77 3.34 -7.64
C SER A 107 -3.90 2.17 -8.64
N CYS A 108 -5.11 1.87 -9.10
CA CYS A 108 -5.34 0.85 -10.13
C CYS A 108 -4.63 1.23 -11.46
N LEU A 109 -4.70 2.49 -11.86
CA LEU A 109 -4.00 3.01 -13.03
C LEU A 109 -2.47 2.93 -12.87
N ALA A 110 -1.94 3.19 -11.67
CA ALA A 110 -0.52 3.12 -11.38
C ALA A 110 0.02 1.68 -11.41
N VAL A 111 -0.80 0.70 -11.01
CA VAL A 111 -0.49 -0.73 -11.16
C VAL A 111 -0.58 -1.19 -12.64
N GLY A 112 -1.10 -0.33 -13.53
CA GLY A 112 -1.19 -0.60 -14.96
C GLY A 112 -2.48 -1.29 -15.38
N GLU A 113 -3.53 -1.27 -14.55
CA GLU A 113 -4.85 -1.75 -14.96
C GLU A 113 -5.40 -0.86 -16.09
N ARG A 114 -5.73 -1.48 -17.22
CA ARG A 114 -6.21 -0.82 -18.44
C ARG A 114 -7.65 -1.23 -18.79
N ARG A 115 -8.18 -2.27 -18.16
CA ARG A 115 -9.52 -2.78 -18.45
C ARG A 115 -10.54 -1.83 -17.85
N ILE A 116 -11.23 -1.10 -18.72
CA ILE A 116 -12.24 -0.09 -18.35
C ILE A 116 -13.31 -0.69 -17.43
N ALA A 117 -13.75 -1.93 -17.69
CA ALA A 117 -14.72 -2.61 -16.84
C ALA A 117 -14.20 -2.86 -15.41
N ALA A 118 -12.92 -3.21 -15.27
CA ALA A 118 -12.29 -3.42 -13.95
C ALA A 118 -12.12 -2.09 -13.22
N LEU A 119 -11.67 -1.04 -13.92
CA LEU A 119 -11.56 0.31 -13.35
C LEU A 119 -12.92 0.85 -12.91
N ALA A 120 -13.95 0.70 -13.74
CA ALA A 120 -15.31 1.08 -13.40
C ALA A 120 -15.80 0.33 -12.17
N GLY A 121 -15.60 -0.99 -12.10
CA GLY A 121 -15.97 -1.80 -10.95
C GLY A 121 -15.23 -1.44 -9.66
N MET A 122 -13.92 -1.18 -9.73
CA MET A 122 -13.13 -0.75 -8.57
C MET A 122 -13.54 0.64 -8.11
N GLY A 123 -13.75 1.57 -9.04
CA GLY A 123 -14.20 2.93 -8.75
C GLY A 123 -15.59 2.97 -8.12
N THR A 124 -16.56 2.26 -8.70
CA THR A 124 -17.92 2.18 -8.14
C THR A 124 -17.93 1.42 -6.81
N GLY A 125 -17.18 0.33 -6.70
CA GLY A 125 -17.04 -0.41 -5.44
C GLY A 125 -16.45 0.44 -4.32
N ALA A 126 -15.37 1.17 -4.60
CA ALA A 126 -14.77 2.09 -3.65
C ALA A 126 -15.75 3.19 -3.23
N LEU A 127 -16.45 3.79 -4.20
CA LEU A 127 -17.43 4.85 -3.94
C LEU A 127 -18.58 4.33 -3.08
N LEU A 128 -19.12 3.14 -3.37
CA LEU A 128 -20.19 2.52 -2.58
C LEU A 128 -19.74 2.18 -1.16
N ILE A 129 -18.53 1.63 -0.99
CA ILE A 129 -17.98 1.33 0.33
C ILE A 129 -17.79 2.61 1.13
N LEU A 130 -17.18 3.64 0.53
CA LEU A 130 -16.92 4.91 1.22
C LEU A 130 -18.21 5.67 1.53
N LEU A 131 -19.22 5.62 0.65
CA LEU A 131 -20.55 6.12 0.95
C LEU A 131 -21.21 5.36 2.09
N PHE A 132 -21.04 4.04 2.15
CA PHE A 132 -21.57 3.24 3.24
C PHE A 132 -20.91 3.62 4.56
N VAL A 133 -19.58 3.79 4.58
CA VAL A 133 -18.83 4.27 5.75
C VAL A 133 -19.37 5.64 6.19
N ASP A 134 -19.39 6.61 5.29
CA ASP A 134 -19.87 7.98 5.54
C ASP A 134 -21.32 8.00 6.04
N TRP A 135 -22.20 7.21 5.42
CA TRP A 135 -23.60 7.09 5.84
C TRP A 135 -23.76 6.41 7.20
N SER A 136 -22.97 5.38 7.48
CA SER A 136 -23.00 4.65 8.74
C SER A 136 -22.44 5.44 9.92
N GLY A 137 -21.77 6.57 9.66
CA GLY A 137 -21.07 7.36 10.66
C GLY A 137 -19.85 6.63 11.24
N LEU A 138 -19.34 5.63 10.50
CA LEU A 138 -18.03 5.00 10.70
C LEU A 138 -16.93 5.89 10.09
#